data_AF-A0AAV8TAA8-F1
#
_entry.id   AF-A0AAV8TAA8-F1
#
_cell.length_a   1.000
_cell.length_b   1.000
_cell.length_c   1.000
_cell.angle_alpha   90.00
_cell.angle_beta   90.00
_cell.angle_gamma   90.00
#
_symmetry.space_group_name_H-M   'P 1'
#
loop_
_entity.id
_entity.type
_entity.pdbx_description
1 polymer ?
#
loop_
_entity_poly.entity_id
_entity_poly.type
_entity_poly.pdbx_seq_one_letter_code
_entity_poly.pdbx_strand_id
1 'polypeptide(L)'
;MEEIFAAILSMLLVAMLIPLYLWRRRQDTRSLDEHHHQDEPQAPRRETVSRSTATRRMRRRPAAGDASSSRAVETSGGDNLDESDDEAVGGEFYEAKASKKRRRSGKSRRHRDRCILSLLPKAEEASREARQTKFDRYAEMRKRKDEEREAKERMLEEEAKVQKAKEDEAAAFEFEKWKGKCINRITSTKLWVWRLSGVMDDRGKYIYISLEEMKAVADYIKRLGRVSISHLASKSNQFIDLEPKAQYVEEISNVEEMTAT
;
A
#
# COMPACT_ATOMS: atom_id res chain seq x y z
N MET A 1 -4.09 50.63 -37.08
CA MET A 1 -3.19 49.68 -36.40
C MET A 1 -3.63 49.46 -34.96
N GLU A 2 -3.85 50.52 -34.20
CA GLU A 2 -4.26 50.45 -32.78
C GLU A 2 -5.59 49.70 -32.56
N GLU A 3 -6.60 49.90 -33.42
CA GLU A 3 -7.89 49.19 -33.32
C GLU A 3 -7.77 47.67 -33.54
N ILE A 4 -6.86 47.24 -34.42
CA ILE A 4 -6.59 45.82 -34.66
C ILE A 4 -5.87 45.22 -33.45
N PHE A 5 -4.92 45.95 -32.86
CA PHE A 5 -4.27 45.53 -31.61
C PHE A 5 -5.27 45.46 -30.45
N ALA A 6 -6.19 46.42 -30.33
CA ALA A 6 -7.25 46.39 -29.32
C ALA A 6 -8.19 45.19 -29.49
N ALA A 7 -8.56 44.84 -30.73
CA ALA A 7 -9.38 43.67 -31.04
C ALA A 7 -8.65 42.34 -30.77
N ILE A 8 -7.34 42.27 -31.03
CA ILE A 8 -6.53 41.08 -30.73
C ILE A 8 -6.36 40.91 -29.21
N LEU A 9 -6.10 42.00 -28.49
CA LEU A 9 -5.97 41.97 -27.04
C LEU A 9 -7.29 41.59 -26.35
N SER A 10 -8.43 42.09 -26.84
CA SER A 10 -9.75 41.72 -26.29
C SER A 10 -10.08 40.24 -26.54
N MET A 11 -9.76 39.71 -27.73
CA MET A 11 -9.91 38.29 -28.05
C MET A 11 -9.05 37.40 -27.16
N LEU A 12 -7.79 37.77 -26.91
CA LEU A 12 -6.90 37.04 -26.00
C LEU A 12 -7.41 37.08 -24.55
N LEU A 13 -7.94 38.22 -24.11
CA LEU A 13 -8.50 38.37 -22.76
C LEU A 13 -9.72 37.44 -22.57
N VAL A 14 -10.63 37.41 -23.53
CA VAL A 14 -11.79 36.51 -23.51
C VAL A 14 -11.35 35.04 -23.58
N ALA A 15 -10.38 34.71 -24.43
CA ALA A 15 -9.84 33.35 -24.54
C ALA A 15 -9.15 32.85 -23.27
N MET A 16 -8.58 33.75 -22.45
CA MET A 16 -8.02 33.42 -21.14
C MET A 16 -9.09 33.32 -20.04
N LEU A 17 -10.13 34.15 -20.11
CA LEU A 17 -11.20 34.17 -19.11
C LEU A 17 -12.15 32.96 -19.23
N ILE A 18 -12.42 32.45 -20.44
CA ILE A 18 -13.28 31.28 -20.65
C ILE A 18 -12.79 30.02 -19.90
N PRO A 19 -11.53 29.56 -20.06
CA PRO A 19 -11.03 28.40 -19.34
C PRO A 19 -10.92 28.64 -17.84
N LEU A 20 -10.57 29.86 -17.39
CA LEU A 20 -10.58 30.21 -15.96
C LEU A 20 -11.99 30.19 -15.36
N TYR A 21 -12.99 30.67 -16.11
CA TYR A 21 -14.38 30.65 -15.69
C TYR A 21 -14.93 29.22 -15.63
N LEU A 22 -14.60 28.38 -16.61
CA LEU A 22 -14.95 26.96 -16.61
C LEU A 22 -14.22 26.19 -15.51
N TRP A 23 -12.98 26.56 -15.17
CA TRP A 23 -12.21 25.96 -14.09
C TRP A 23 -12.75 26.36 -12.72
N ARG A 24 -13.10 27.64 -12.53
CA ARG A 24 -13.75 28.14 -11.31
C ARG A 24 -15.13 27.51 -11.10
N ARG A 25 -15.93 27.37 -12.17
CA ARG A 25 -17.23 26.69 -12.10
C ARG A 25 -17.10 25.21 -11.73
N ARG A 26 -15.99 24.55 -12.09
CA ARG A 26 -15.69 23.16 -11.65
C ARG A 26 -15.21 23.08 -10.20
N GLN A 27 -14.57 24.13 -9.69
CA GLN A 27 -14.16 24.21 -8.27
C GLN A 27 -15.38 24.41 -7.36
N ASP A 28 -16.35 25.23 -7.76
CA ASP A 28 -17.59 25.45 -6.98
C ASP A 28 -18.46 24.19 -6.87
N THR A 29 -18.35 23.24 -7.81
CA THR A 29 -19.03 21.93 -7.69
C THR A 29 -18.28 20.92 -6.83
N ARG A 30 -17.02 21.19 -6.47
CA ARG A 30 -16.17 20.27 -5.68
C ARG A 30 -16.31 20.50 -4.18
N SER A 31 -16.64 21.72 -3.76
CA SER A 31 -16.79 22.09 -2.35
C SER A 31 -18.10 21.63 -1.70
N LEU A 32 -19.07 21.10 -2.47
CA LEU A 32 -20.33 20.56 -1.91
C LEU A 32 -20.22 19.08 -1.52
N ASP A 33 -19.21 18.36 -2.02
CA ASP A 33 -19.00 16.94 -1.75
C ASP A 33 -17.97 16.68 -0.62
N GLU A 34 -17.41 17.74 -0.05
CA GLU A 34 -16.30 17.69 0.92
C GLU A 34 -16.77 17.71 2.39
N HIS A 35 -18.09 17.64 2.64
CA HIS A 35 -18.67 17.63 4.00
C HIS A 35 -19.08 16.25 4.54
N HIS A 36 -18.79 15.13 3.85
CA HIS A 36 -19.23 13.80 4.31
C HIS A 36 -18.14 12.78 4.69
N HIS A 37 -16.87 13.17 4.82
CA HIS A 37 -15.82 12.27 5.29
C HIS A 37 -14.91 12.89 6.36
N GLN A 38 -15.45 13.02 7.57
CA GLN A 38 -14.65 13.05 8.79
C GLN A 38 -15.23 12.02 9.76
N ASP A 39 -14.85 10.75 9.56
CA ASP A 39 -14.86 9.73 10.61
C ASP A 39 -13.58 8.89 10.46
N GLU A 40 -12.65 9.14 11.39
CA GLU A 40 -11.39 8.42 11.60
C GLU A 40 -11.62 6.93 11.95
N PRO A 41 -10.83 5.99 11.41
CA PRO A 41 -10.72 4.66 12.00
C PRO A 41 -9.59 4.63 13.06
N GLN A 42 -9.97 4.81 14.33
CA GLN A 42 -9.09 4.50 15.47
C GLN A 42 -8.73 3.00 15.51
N ALA A 43 -7.44 2.73 15.70
CA ALA A 43 -6.85 1.41 15.86
C ALA A 43 -7.35 0.69 17.14
N PRO A 44 -7.67 -0.62 17.10
CA PRO A 44 -8.07 -1.35 18.29
C PRO A 44 -6.86 -1.67 19.18
N ARG A 45 -6.87 -1.08 20.37
CA ARG A 45 -6.00 -1.37 21.53
C ARG A 45 -6.06 -2.86 21.88
N ARG A 46 -4.88 -3.48 21.98
CA ARG A 46 -4.66 -4.80 22.59
C ARG A 46 -4.69 -4.65 24.10
N GLU A 47 -5.56 -5.41 24.77
CA GLU A 47 -5.45 -5.68 26.21
C GLU A 47 -5.22 -7.18 26.43
N THR A 48 -4.12 -7.46 27.13
CA THR A 48 -3.59 -8.75 27.52
C THR A 48 -3.97 -9.06 28.96
N VAL A 49 -4.67 -10.17 29.26
CA VAL A 49 -4.59 -10.83 30.58
C VAL A 49 -4.78 -12.36 30.47
N SER A 50 -3.67 -13.06 30.79
CA SER A 50 -3.42 -14.37 31.40
C SER A 50 -4.28 -15.65 31.15
N ARG A 51 -3.53 -16.60 30.58
CA ARG A 51 -3.54 -18.08 30.63
C ARG A 51 -3.73 -18.73 32.03
N SER A 52 -4.46 -19.85 32.07
CA SER A 52 -4.26 -21.01 32.98
C SER A 52 -4.64 -22.30 32.24
N THR A 53 -3.69 -23.17 31.86
CA THR A 53 -3.34 -24.47 32.50
C THR A 53 -4.53 -25.41 32.74
N ALA A 54 -4.57 -26.71 32.46
CA ALA A 54 -3.76 -27.70 31.76
C ALA A 54 -4.56 -29.04 31.84
N THR A 55 -4.16 -30.05 31.05
CA THR A 55 -4.35 -31.51 31.29
C THR A 55 -5.69 -32.22 31.03
N ARG A 56 -5.72 -32.96 29.90
CA ARG A 56 -5.98 -34.41 29.72
C ARG A 56 -6.68 -35.19 30.86
N ARG A 57 -7.78 -35.89 30.53
CA ARG A 57 -7.97 -37.34 30.83
C ARG A 57 -9.18 -37.98 30.14
N MET A 58 -8.95 -39.15 29.53
CA MET A 58 -9.96 -40.15 29.17
C MET A 58 -10.73 -40.64 30.40
N ARG A 59 -12.05 -40.88 30.28
CA ARG A 59 -12.70 -42.21 30.42
C ARG A 59 -14.23 -42.10 30.61
N ARG A 60 -14.94 -42.89 29.76
CA ARG A 60 -16.10 -43.77 30.04
C ARG A 60 -17.45 -43.19 30.52
N ARG A 61 -18.49 -43.51 29.73
CA ARG A 61 -19.96 -43.68 29.99
C ARG A 61 -20.30 -44.44 31.31
N PRO A 62 -21.59 -44.60 31.76
CA PRO A 62 -22.91 -44.14 31.25
C PRO A 62 -23.94 -43.65 32.34
N ALA A 63 -25.18 -43.32 31.90
CA ALA A 63 -26.49 -43.78 32.43
C ALA A 63 -27.51 -42.70 32.87
N ALA A 64 -28.76 -42.94 32.42
CA ALA A 64 -30.08 -42.38 32.82
C ALA A 64 -30.32 -40.88 32.60
N GLY A 65 -31.48 -40.39 32.17
CA GLY A 65 -32.77 -41.00 31.84
C GLY A 65 -33.71 -39.91 31.29
N ASP A 66 -34.89 -40.35 30.82
CA ASP A 66 -36.11 -39.59 30.51
C ASP A 66 -36.10 -38.52 29.39
N ALA A 67 -37.14 -38.35 28.58
CA ALA A 67 -38.30 -39.18 28.21
C ALA A 67 -38.94 -38.55 26.94
N SER A 68 -39.47 -39.41 26.06
CA SER A 68 -40.62 -39.27 25.12
C SER A 68 -40.66 -38.07 24.13
N SER A 69 -41.14 -38.18 22.89
CA SER A 69 -42.06 -39.08 22.18
C SER A 69 -41.74 -39.02 20.67
N SER A 70 -42.30 -39.79 19.73
CA SER A 70 -42.82 -41.16 19.62
C SER A 70 -42.96 -41.37 18.10
N ARG A 71 -42.46 -42.50 17.57
CA ARG A 71 -42.66 -42.92 16.17
C ARG A 71 -43.33 -44.28 16.20
N ALA A 72 -44.55 -44.34 15.68
CA ALA A 72 -45.29 -45.58 15.50
C ALA A 72 -44.92 -46.21 14.15
N VAL A 73 -44.67 -47.52 14.15
CA VAL A 73 -45.56 -48.56 13.59
C VAL A 73 -44.80 -49.89 13.67
N GLU A 74 -45.44 -50.84 14.36
CA GLU A 74 -44.99 -52.19 14.66
C GLU A 74 -45.22 -53.16 13.49
N THR A 75 -44.56 -54.31 13.51
CA THR A 75 -45.16 -55.62 13.18
C THR A 75 -44.17 -56.76 13.49
N SER A 76 -44.47 -57.51 14.54
CA SER A 76 -44.02 -58.88 14.81
C SER A 76 -45.31 -59.69 14.98
N GLY A 77 -45.56 -60.77 14.23
CA GLY A 77 -45.08 -62.12 14.56
C GLY A 77 -46.16 -62.87 15.35
N GLY A 78 -46.72 -63.94 14.79
CA GLY A 78 -47.67 -64.83 15.48
C GLY A 78 -48.44 -65.73 14.53
N ASP A 79 -48.26 -67.04 14.72
CA ASP A 79 -48.63 -68.18 13.88
C ASP A 79 -50.14 -68.47 13.73
N ASN A 80 -50.49 -69.22 12.67
CA ASN A 80 -51.54 -70.25 12.68
C ASN A 80 -51.17 -71.36 11.68
N LEU A 81 -51.20 -72.61 12.16
CA LEU A 81 -51.15 -73.83 11.36
C LEU A 81 -52.46 -74.02 10.59
N ASP A 82 -52.40 -74.58 9.37
CA ASP A 82 -53.24 -75.72 9.01
C ASP A 82 -52.70 -76.46 7.78
N GLU A 83 -52.99 -77.75 7.81
CA GLU A 83 -52.61 -78.89 7.00
C GLU A 83 -53.06 -78.81 5.52
N SER A 84 -52.24 -79.29 4.58
CA SER A 84 -52.74 -79.96 3.36
C SER A 84 -51.60 -80.72 2.67
N ASP A 85 -51.59 -82.03 2.90
CA ASP A 85 -50.80 -83.03 2.20
C ASP A 85 -51.54 -83.42 0.91
N ASP A 86 -50.91 -83.24 -0.25
CA ASP A 86 -51.35 -83.81 -1.52
C ASP A 86 -50.11 -84.12 -2.37
N GLU A 87 -49.58 -85.32 -2.15
CA GLU A 87 -48.62 -85.99 -3.01
C GLU A 87 -49.25 -86.28 -4.39
N ALA A 88 -48.74 -85.65 -5.45
CA ALA A 88 -48.95 -86.12 -6.81
C ALA A 88 -47.79 -85.71 -7.73
N VAL A 89 -46.71 -86.49 -7.64
CA VAL A 89 -45.96 -87.07 -8.77
C VAL A 89 -45.85 -86.18 -10.01
N GLY A 90 -44.75 -85.42 -10.10
CA GLY A 90 -44.35 -84.70 -11.31
C GLY A 90 -43.00 -83.98 -11.20
N GLY A 91 -42.15 -84.41 -10.26
CA GLY A 91 -40.86 -83.79 -9.96
C GLY A 91 -39.77 -84.32 -10.86
N GLU A 92 -39.26 -83.45 -11.75
CA GLU A 92 -37.85 -83.36 -12.17
C GLU A 92 -37.72 -82.39 -13.35
N PHE A 93 -38.68 -82.39 -14.29
CA PHE A 93 -38.56 -81.58 -15.52
C PHE A 93 -38.87 -80.09 -15.33
N TYR A 94 -39.93 -79.73 -14.60
CA TYR A 94 -40.35 -78.33 -14.40
C TYR A 94 -39.44 -77.57 -13.41
N GLU A 95 -39.01 -78.23 -12.32
CA GLU A 95 -38.02 -77.69 -11.38
C GLU A 95 -36.65 -77.48 -12.05
N ALA A 96 -36.23 -78.39 -12.94
CA ALA A 96 -35.00 -78.23 -13.72
C ALA A 96 -35.05 -77.03 -14.68
N LYS A 97 -36.21 -76.74 -15.30
CA LYS A 97 -36.39 -75.55 -16.17
C LYS A 97 -36.40 -74.25 -15.35
N ALA A 98 -37.06 -74.23 -14.19
CA ALA A 98 -37.03 -73.10 -13.25
C ALA A 98 -35.61 -72.84 -12.71
N SER A 99 -34.87 -73.90 -12.38
CA SER A 99 -33.46 -73.84 -11.96
C SER A 99 -32.54 -73.28 -13.05
N LYS A 100 -32.69 -73.73 -14.31
CA LYS A 100 -31.93 -73.16 -15.45
C LYS A 100 -32.25 -71.68 -15.69
N LYS A 101 -33.51 -71.24 -15.56
CA LYS A 101 -33.93 -69.82 -15.67
C LYS A 101 -33.37 -68.97 -14.53
N ARG A 102 -33.40 -69.46 -13.28
CA ARG A 102 -32.78 -68.80 -12.11
C ARG A 102 -31.26 -68.67 -12.25
N ARG A 103 -30.57 -69.68 -12.76
CA ARG A 103 -29.10 -69.63 -13.02
C ARG A 103 -28.74 -68.62 -14.11
N ARG A 104 -29.52 -68.56 -15.21
CA ARG A 104 -29.35 -67.54 -16.26
C ARG A 104 -29.61 -66.12 -15.73
N SER A 105 -30.66 -65.94 -14.94
CA SER A 105 -30.97 -64.68 -14.24
C SER A 105 -29.85 -64.27 -13.27
N GLY A 106 -29.32 -65.22 -12.50
CA GLY A 106 -28.18 -65.00 -11.60
C GLY A 106 -26.88 -64.61 -12.32
N LYS A 107 -26.59 -65.21 -13.47
CA LYS A 107 -25.44 -64.81 -14.32
C LYS A 107 -25.61 -63.39 -14.87
N SER A 108 -26.82 -63.04 -15.31
CA SER A 108 -27.14 -61.68 -15.78
C SER A 108 -27.01 -60.62 -14.67
N ARG A 109 -27.43 -60.95 -13.43
CA ARG A 109 -27.21 -60.08 -12.25
C ARG A 109 -25.73 -59.86 -11.98
N ARG A 110 -24.92 -60.93 -11.92
CA ARG A 110 -23.46 -60.82 -11.72
C ARG A 110 -22.75 -60.00 -12.79
N HIS A 111 -23.18 -60.08 -14.05
CA HIS A 111 -22.64 -59.27 -15.13
C HIS A 111 -23.01 -57.78 -14.96
N ARG A 112 -24.25 -57.48 -14.54
CA ARG A 112 -24.66 -56.12 -14.19
C ARG A 112 -23.90 -55.58 -12.99
N ASP A 113 -23.77 -56.37 -11.92
CA ASP A 113 -23.04 -55.97 -10.71
C ASP A 113 -21.56 -55.70 -11.02
N ARG A 114 -20.92 -56.52 -11.88
CA ARG A 114 -19.55 -56.29 -12.35
C ARG A 114 -19.43 -55.04 -13.24
N CYS A 115 -20.40 -54.82 -14.13
CA CYS A 115 -20.43 -53.64 -14.99
C CYS A 115 -20.57 -52.36 -14.13
N ILE A 116 -21.48 -52.37 -13.15
CA ILE A 116 -21.69 -51.27 -12.20
C ILE A 116 -20.41 -51.00 -11.40
N LEU A 117 -19.77 -52.04 -10.83
CA LEU A 117 -18.54 -51.89 -10.06
C LEU A 117 -17.39 -51.29 -10.89
N SER A 118 -17.36 -51.54 -12.21
CA SER A 118 -16.34 -50.98 -13.12
C SER A 118 -16.63 -49.54 -13.59
N LEU A 119 -17.89 -49.09 -13.53
CA LEU A 119 -18.33 -47.78 -14.00
C LEU A 119 -18.35 -46.74 -12.89
N LEU A 120 -18.64 -47.14 -11.64
CA LEU A 120 -18.71 -46.24 -10.49
C LEU A 120 -17.40 -45.48 -10.22
N PRO A 121 -16.21 -46.12 -10.22
CA PRO A 121 -14.94 -45.41 -9.99
C PRO A 121 -14.63 -44.40 -11.10
N LYS A 122 -14.90 -44.74 -12.37
CA LYS A 122 -14.69 -43.84 -13.52
C LYS A 122 -15.60 -42.61 -13.46
N ALA A 123 -16.85 -42.78 -13.02
CA ALA A 123 -17.77 -41.67 -12.82
C ALA A 123 -17.37 -40.79 -11.61
N GLU A 124 -16.83 -41.40 -10.56
CA GLU A 124 -16.32 -40.69 -9.39
C GLU A 124 -15.02 -39.91 -9.68
N GLU A 125 -14.10 -40.49 -10.44
CA GLU A 125 -12.88 -39.86 -10.95
C GLU A 125 -13.22 -38.67 -11.86
N ALA A 126 -14.11 -38.87 -12.84
CA ALA A 126 -14.60 -37.77 -13.69
C ALA A 126 -15.25 -36.64 -12.87
N SER A 127 -15.94 -36.97 -11.77
CA SER A 127 -16.52 -35.98 -10.86
C SER A 127 -15.46 -35.22 -10.04
N ARG A 128 -14.35 -35.87 -9.68
CA ARG A 128 -13.22 -35.25 -8.96
C ARG A 128 -12.40 -34.35 -9.88
N GLU A 129 -12.11 -34.80 -11.09
CA GLU A 129 -11.41 -34.02 -12.11
C GLU A 129 -12.24 -32.79 -12.55
N ALA A 130 -13.56 -32.92 -12.69
CA ALA A 130 -14.44 -31.79 -12.95
C ALA A 130 -14.47 -30.75 -11.80
N ARG A 131 -14.21 -31.19 -10.56
CA ARG A 131 -14.06 -30.28 -9.41
C ARG A 131 -12.68 -29.64 -9.37
N GLN A 132 -11.64 -30.41 -9.64
CA GLN A 132 -10.25 -29.92 -9.71
C GLN A 132 -10.09 -28.88 -10.82
N THR A 133 -10.51 -29.17 -12.04
CA THR A 133 -10.45 -28.22 -13.17
C THR A 133 -11.16 -26.88 -12.89
N LYS A 134 -12.30 -26.91 -12.18
CA LYS A 134 -12.96 -25.68 -11.72
C LYS A 134 -12.10 -24.94 -10.71
N PHE A 135 -11.60 -25.65 -9.70
CA PHE A 135 -10.74 -25.07 -8.67
C PHE A 135 -9.47 -24.46 -9.27
N ASP A 136 -8.81 -25.18 -10.18
CA ASP A 136 -7.61 -24.74 -10.88
C ASP A 136 -7.88 -23.48 -11.71
N ARG A 137 -8.99 -23.46 -12.47
CA ARG A 137 -9.44 -22.27 -13.20
C ARG A 137 -9.71 -21.08 -12.28
N TYR A 138 -10.32 -21.29 -11.11
CA TYR A 138 -10.52 -20.20 -10.14
C TYR A 138 -9.22 -19.74 -9.49
N ALA A 139 -8.28 -20.66 -9.25
CA ALA A 139 -6.97 -20.36 -8.70
C ALA A 139 -6.12 -19.54 -9.68
N GLU A 140 -6.11 -19.90 -10.96
CA GLU A 140 -5.44 -19.13 -12.01
C GLU A 140 -6.03 -17.72 -12.15
N MET A 141 -7.36 -17.58 -12.12
CA MET A 141 -8.01 -16.28 -12.19
C MET A 141 -7.70 -15.39 -10.97
N ARG A 142 -7.45 -15.98 -9.79
CA ARG A 142 -6.98 -15.23 -8.62
C ARG A 142 -5.55 -14.75 -8.81
N LYS A 143 -4.64 -15.65 -9.21
CA LYS A 143 -3.23 -15.32 -9.46
C LYS A 143 -3.09 -14.21 -10.50
N ARG A 144 -3.80 -14.30 -11.62
CA ARG A 144 -3.78 -13.27 -12.66
C ARG A 144 -4.22 -11.89 -12.14
N LYS A 145 -5.20 -11.84 -11.23
CA LYS A 145 -5.65 -10.59 -10.60
C LYS A 145 -4.65 -10.04 -9.59
N ASP A 146 -3.97 -10.92 -8.87
CA ASP A 146 -2.91 -10.54 -7.92
C ASP A 146 -1.69 -10.00 -8.69
N GLU A 147 -1.26 -10.71 -9.73
CA GLU A 147 -0.19 -10.27 -10.66
C GLU A 147 -0.53 -8.94 -11.34
N GLU A 148 -1.78 -8.71 -11.74
CA GLU A 148 -2.21 -7.43 -12.33
C GLU A 148 -2.18 -6.29 -11.30
N ARG A 149 -2.52 -6.56 -10.03
CA ARG A 149 -2.41 -5.57 -8.95
C ARG A 149 -0.95 -5.25 -8.65
N GLU A 150 -0.11 -6.27 -8.54
CA GLU A 150 1.33 -6.09 -8.34
C GLU A 150 1.99 -5.36 -9.52
N ALA A 151 1.55 -5.62 -10.76
CA ALA A 151 2.02 -4.88 -11.93
C ALA A 151 1.60 -3.40 -11.88
N LYS A 152 0.34 -3.11 -11.51
CA LYS A 152 -0.14 -1.74 -11.35
C LYS A 152 0.58 -1.00 -10.22
N GLU A 153 0.82 -1.68 -9.10
CA GLU A 153 1.57 -1.11 -7.98
C GLU A 153 3.00 -0.77 -8.37
N ARG A 154 3.69 -1.65 -9.12
CA ARG A 154 5.02 -1.36 -9.65
C ARG A 154 5.04 -0.19 -10.63
N MET A 155 4.05 -0.08 -11.51
CA MET A 155 3.93 1.06 -12.43
C MET A 155 3.74 2.38 -11.67
N LEU A 156 2.87 2.39 -10.65
CA LEU A 156 2.64 3.57 -9.82
C LEU A 156 3.87 3.93 -8.98
N GLU A 157 4.60 2.94 -8.46
CA GLU A 157 5.83 3.16 -7.70
C GLU A 157 6.95 3.75 -8.59
N GLU A 158 7.07 3.26 -9.83
CA GLU A 158 8.00 3.82 -10.81
C GLU A 158 7.65 5.27 -11.17
N GLU A 159 6.36 5.55 -11.41
CA GLU A 159 5.88 6.91 -11.65
C GLU A 159 6.15 7.85 -10.47
N ALA A 160 5.93 7.40 -9.23
CA ALA A 160 6.22 8.18 -8.03
C ALA A 160 7.72 8.47 -7.87
N LYS A 161 8.59 7.50 -8.16
CA LYS A 161 10.05 7.70 -8.14
C LYS A 161 10.49 8.71 -9.20
N VAL A 162 9.90 8.66 -10.39
CA VAL A 162 10.19 9.61 -11.47
C VAL A 162 9.71 11.02 -11.11
N GLN A 163 8.53 11.16 -10.52
CA GLN A 163 8.04 12.47 -10.05
C GLN A 163 8.94 13.05 -8.99
N LYS A 164 9.31 12.26 -7.98
CA LYS A 164 10.23 12.69 -6.94
C LYS A 164 11.58 13.13 -7.50
N ALA A 165 12.16 12.37 -8.43
CA ALA A 165 13.42 12.75 -9.06
C ALA A 165 13.33 14.09 -9.84
N LYS A 166 12.19 14.35 -10.49
CA LYS A 166 11.95 15.63 -11.19
C LYS A 166 11.80 16.80 -10.21
N GLU A 167 11.13 16.58 -9.07
CA GLU A 167 11.01 17.59 -8.02
C GLU A 167 12.37 17.92 -7.40
N ASP A 168 13.18 16.90 -7.12
CA ASP A 168 14.53 17.06 -6.59
C ASP A 168 15.43 17.81 -7.60
N GLU A 169 15.31 17.52 -8.90
CA GLU A 169 16.03 18.23 -9.96
C GLU A 169 15.60 19.71 -10.07
N ALA A 170 14.28 19.98 -10.01
CA ALA A 170 13.76 21.34 -10.02
C ALA A 170 14.24 22.15 -8.81
N ALA A 171 14.23 21.55 -7.61
CA ALA A 171 14.73 22.18 -6.39
C ALA A 171 16.23 22.51 -6.47
N ALA A 172 17.04 21.63 -7.06
CA ALA A 172 18.46 21.89 -7.27
C ALA A 172 18.71 23.09 -8.21
N PHE A 173 17.93 23.19 -9.29
CA PHE A 173 18.02 24.33 -10.21
C PHE A 173 17.60 25.65 -9.56
N GLU A 174 16.55 25.63 -8.75
CA GLU A 174 16.12 26.81 -7.99
C GLU A 174 17.17 27.26 -6.99
N PHE A 175 17.81 26.33 -6.29
CA PHE A 175 18.89 26.62 -5.36
C PHE A 175 20.08 27.30 -6.06
N GLU A 176 20.47 26.84 -7.25
CA GLU A 176 21.56 27.44 -8.02
C GLU A 176 21.21 28.87 -8.46
N LYS A 177 19.97 29.08 -8.94
CA LYS A 177 19.47 30.41 -9.30
C LYS A 177 19.49 31.36 -8.10
N TRP A 178 19.07 30.89 -6.93
CA TRP A 178 19.09 31.69 -5.70
C TRP A 178 20.52 32.00 -5.23
N LYS A 179 21.42 31.01 -5.28
CA LYS A 179 22.84 31.19 -4.97
C LYS A 179 23.47 32.31 -5.81
N GLY A 180 23.24 32.30 -7.13
CA GLY A 180 23.73 33.35 -8.03
C GLY A 180 23.17 34.74 -7.66
N LYS A 181 21.86 34.83 -7.39
CA LYS A 181 21.23 36.09 -6.94
C LYS A 181 21.81 36.59 -5.61
N CYS A 182 22.03 35.70 -4.64
CA CYS A 182 22.60 36.05 -3.34
C CYS A 182 24.04 36.57 -3.48
N ILE A 183 24.87 35.90 -4.27
CA ILE A 183 26.24 36.36 -4.56
C ILE A 183 26.22 37.73 -5.25
N ASN A 184 25.37 37.89 -6.26
CA ASN A 184 25.24 39.17 -6.97
C ASN A 184 24.77 40.29 -6.03
N ARG A 185 23.85 39.99 -5.11
CA ARG A 185 23.38 40.95 -4.09
C ARG A 185 24.51 41.34 -3.14
N ILE A 186 25.24 40.37 -2.58
CA ILE A 186 26.38 40.65 -1.69
C ILE A 186 27.44 41.49 -2.41
N THR A 187 27.80 41.11 -3.63
CA THR A 187 28.80 41.82 -4.45
C THR A 187 28.35 43.24 -4.77
N SER A 188 27.07 43.41 -5.15
CA SER A 188 26.49 44.71 -5.46
C SER A 188 26.43 45.60 -4.21
N THR A 189 25.95 45.09 -3.08
CA THR A 189 25.89 45.87 -1.83
C THR A 189 27.28 46.24 -1.31
N LYS A 190 28.26 45.34 -1.43
CA LYS A 190 29.67 45.62 -1.10
C LYS A 190 30.24 46.74 -1.98
N LEU A 191 30.06 46.67 -3.30
CA LEU A 191 30.61 47.67 -4.23
C LEU A 191 29.93 49.03 -4.13
N TRP A 192 28.60 49.06 -4.04
CA TRP A 192 27.83 50.31 -4.15
C TRP A 192 27.76 51.10 -2.85
N VAL A 193 27.69 50.41 -1.71
CA VAL A 193 27.42 51.07 -0.40
C VAL A 193 28.63 50.99 0.53
N TRP A 194 29.69 50.24 0.19
CA TRP A 194 30.86 49.96 1.07
C TRP A 194 30.45 49.48 2.49
N ARG A 195 29.22 49.01 2.66
CA ARG A 195 28.59 48.74 3.96
C ARG A 195 28.90 47.34 4.49
N LEU A 196 29.29 46.43 3.58
CA LEU A 196 29.64 45.05 3.86
C LEU A 196 31.16 44.86 3.70
N SER A 197 31.86 44.79 4.84
CA SER A 197 33.27 44.41 4.92
C SER A 197 33.36 42.91 5.17
N GLY A 198 33.97 42.18 4.25
CA GLY A 198 34.07 40.72 4.35
C GLY A 198 34.73 40.08 3.12
N VAL A 199 35.14 38.83 3.27
CA VAL A 199 35.87 38.05 2.27
C VAL A 199 35.03 36.85 1.84
N MET A 200 35.00 36.59 0.54
CA MET A 200 34.42 35.37 -0.01
C MET A 200 35.52 34.31 -0.06
N ASP A 201 35.28 33.14 0.54
CA ASP A 201 36.10 31.94 0.38
C ASP A 201 35.84 31.33 -1.01
N ASP A 202 36.82 30.61 -1.55
CA ASP A 202 36.74 29.92 -2.85
C ASP A 202 35.61 28.88 -2.87
N ARG A 203 35.17 28.45 -1.69
CA ARG A 203 34.06 27.52 -1.44
C ARG A 203 32.69 28.20 -1.44
N GLY A 204 32.63 29.52 -1.66
CA GLY A 204 31.39 30.29 -1.70
C GLY A 204 30.83 30.67 -0.31
N LYS A 205 31.66 30.64 0.73
CA LYS A 205 31.29 31.15 2.07
C LYS A 205 31.65 32.63 2.16
N TYR A 206 30.72 33.47 2.61
CA TYR A 206 31.02 34.86 2.90
C TYR A 206 31.34 35.01 4.39
N ILE A 207 32.56 35.43 4.70
CA ILE A 207 32.99 35.75 6.06
C ILE A 207 32.86 37.25 6.25
N TYR A 208 31.90 37.65 7.06
CA TYR A 208 31.75 39.04 7.49
C TYR A 208 32.87 39.38 8.48
N ILE A 209 33.55 40.51 8.26
CA ILE A 209 34.56 41.02 9.18
C ILE A 209 33.95 42.22 9.89
N SER A 210 33.80 42.10 11.20
CA SER A 210 33.27 43.19 12.02
C SER A 210 34.19 44.41 12.00
N LEU A 211 33.62 45.57 12.33
CA LEU A 211 34.38 46.81 12.43
C LEU A 211 35.50 46.75 13.47
N GLU A 212 35.33 45.98 14.55
CA GLU A 212 36.34 45.82 15.60
C GLU A 212 37.52 44.97 15.13
N GLU A 213 37.25 43.84 14.49
CA GLU A 213 38.26 42.97 13.89
C GLU A 213 39.06 43.72 12.81
N MET A 214 38.38 44.55 12.00
CA MET A 214 39.04 45.38 10.99
C MET A 214 39.91 46.48 11.60
N LYS A 215 39.47 47.10 12.72
CA LYS A 215 40.27 48.10 13.45
C LYS A 215 41.53 47.48 14.06
N ALA A 216 41.42 46.30 14.67
CA ALA A 216 42.57 45.59 15.22
C ALA A 216 43.65 45.30 14.16
N VAL A 217 43.23 44.87 12.97
CA VAL A 217 44.12 44.68 11.82
C VAL A 217 44.74 46.02 11.37
N ALA A 218 43.94 47.09 11.28
CA ALA A 218 44.42 48.40 10.86
C ALA A 218 45.45 48.99 11.84
N ASP A 219 45.24 48.86 13.15
CA ASP A 219 46.14 49.37 14.17
C ASP A 219 47.45 48.55 14.22
N TYR A 220 47.38 47.25 13.95
CA TYR A 220 48.55 46.40 13.76
C TYR A 220 49.43 46.87 12.59
N ILE A 221 48.82 47.17 11.44
CA ILE A 221 49.52 47.69 10.26
C ILE A 221 50.14 49.05 10.56
N LYS A 222 49.39 49.97 11.21
CA LYS A 222 49.92 51.28 11.59
C LYS A 222 51.12 51.19 12.54
N ARG A 223 51.10 50.25 13.50
CA ARG A 223 52.18 50.10 14.49
C ARG A 223 53.47 49.53 13.89
N LEU A 224 53.36 48.58 12.96
CA LEU A 224 54.52 47.95 12.33
C LEU A 224 54.97 48.63 11.03
N GLY A 225 54.11 49.47 10.44
CA GLY A 225 54.36 50.14 9.16
C GLY A 225 54.35 49.17 7.99
N ARG A 226 55.53 48.68 7.59
CA ARG A 226 55.68 47.74 6.45
C ARG A 226 55.59 46.31 6.94
N VAL A 227 54.51 45.61 6.60
CA VAL A 227 54.27 44.21 6.98
C VAL A 227 54.15 43.36 5.71
N SER A 228 54.80 42.20 5.69
CA SER A 228 54.64 41.23 4.61
C SER A 228 53.28 40.52 4.71
N ILE A 229 52.69 40.17 3.57
CA ILE A 229 51.37 39.54 3.51
C ILE A 229 51.33 38.25 4.34
N SER A 230 52.40 37.45 4.33
CA SER A 230 52.49 36.21 5.12
C SER A 230 52.45 36.44 6.63
N HIS A 231 53.12 37.51 7.10
CA HIS A 231 53.14 37.85 8.52
C HIS A 231 51.79 38.44 8.97
N LEU A 232 51.16 39.23 8.09
CA LEU A 232 49.81 39.74 8.32
C LEU A 232 48.77 38.62 8.35
N ALA A 233 48.83 37.67 7.42
CA ALA A 233 47.89 36.54 7.36
C ALA A 233 47.98 35.64 8.62
N SER A 234 49.20 35.37 9.08
CA SER A 234 49.42 34.60 10.31
C SER A 234 48.83 35.32 11.53
N LYS A 235 48.91 36.66 11.57
CA LYS A 235 48.39 37.46 12.67
C LYS A 235 46.89 37.76 12.53
N SER A 236 46.36 37.86 11.31
CA SER A 236 44.94 38.11 11.06
C SER A 236 44.07 36.95 11.54
N ASN A 237 44.56 35.71 11.46
CA ASN A 237 43.86 34.55 12.03
C ASN A 237 43.72 34.63 13.57
N GLN A 238 44.50 35.45 14.26
CA GLN A 238 44.32 35.73 15.70
C GLN A 238 43.40 36.93 15.95
N PHE A 239 43.26 37.82 14.98
CA PHE A 239 42.40 39.00 15.09
C PHE A 239 40.96 38.70 14.66
N ILE A 240 40.75 37.68 13.84
CA ILE A 240 39.45 37.27 13.31
C ILE A 240 39.03 36.01 14.06
N ASP A 241 37.90 36.10 14.76
CA ASP A 241 37.27 34.94 15.36
C ASP A 241 36.36 34.27 14.32
N LEU A 242 36.65 33.01 14.01
CA LEU A 242 35.89 32.21 13.02
C LEU A 242 34.82 31.34 13.69
N GLU A 243 34.74 31.37 15.03
CA GLU A 243 33.68 30.65 15.73
C GLU A 243 32.31 31.27 15.41
N PRO A 244 31.29 30.44 15.16
CA PRO A 244 29.95 30.94 14.89
C PRO A 244 29.43 31.64 16.14
N LYS A 245 29.32 32.98 16.09
CA LYS A 245 28.70 33.78 17.16
C LYS A 245 27.21 33.45 17.24
N ALA A 246 26.84 32.51 18.12
CA ALA A 246 25.49 31.97 18.28
C ALA A 246 24.43 33.03 18.64
N GLN A 247 24.86 34.18 19.18
CA GLN A 247 23.98 35.26 19.63
C GLN A 247 23.12 35.90 18.52
N TYR A 248 23.48 35.76 17.24
CA TYR A 248 22.71 36.32 16.13
C TYR A 248 21.76 35.31 15.46
N VAL A 249 21.89 34.01 15.75
CA VAL A 249 21.04 32.97 15.13
C VAL A 249 19.61 33.04 15.69
N GLU A 250 19.46 33.36 16.99
CA GLU A 250 18.14 33.50 17.62
C GLU A 250 17.42 34.81 17.24
N GLU A 251 18.15 35.89 16.95
CA GLU A 251 17.53 37.12 16.44
C GLU A 251 17.02 36.97 15.00
N ILE A 252 17.70 36.17 14.17
CA ILE A 252 17.29 35.92 12.79
C ILE A 252 16.07 35.00 12.73
N SER A 253 16.00 33.96 13.58
CA SER A 253 14.81 33.09 13.66
C SER A 253 13.57 33.84 14.11
N ASN A 254 13.70 34.77 15.05
CA ASN A 254 12.57 35.58 15.54
C ASN A 254 12.04 36.56 14.47
N VAL A 255 12.90 37.03 13.55
CA VAL A 255 12.48 37.92 12.44
C VAL A 255 11.80 37.15 11.31
N GLU A 256 12.21 35.91 11.03
CA GLU A 256 11.48 35.03 10.10
C GLU A 256 10.10 34.63 10.63
N GLU A 257 9.96 34.43 11.94
CA GLU A 257 8.66 34.11 12.56
C GLU A 257 7.68 35.29 12.57
N MET A 258 8.17 36.54 12.72
CA MET A 258 7.34 37.76 12.65
C MET A 258 6.95 38.21 11.25
N THR A 259 7.63 37.72 10.20
CA THR A 259 7.32 38.06 8.80
C THR A 259 6.47 37.00 8.09
N ALA A 260 6.26 35.86 8.74
CA ALA A 260 5.40 34.77 8.27
C ALA A 260 3.97 34.79 8.86
N THR A 261 3.68 35.70 9.79
CA THR A 261 2.32 36.02 10.30
C THR A 261 1.77 37.28 9.64
#